data_AF-A0A809T2G8-F1
#
_entry.id   AF-A0A809T2G8-F1
#
_cell.length_a   1.000
_cell.length_b   1.000
_cell.length_c   1.000
_cell.angle_alpha   90.00
_cell.angle_beta   90.00
_cell.angle_gamma   90.00
#
_symmetry.space_group_name_H-M   'P 1'
#
loop_
_entity.id
_entity.type
_entity.pdbx_description
1 polymer ?
#
loop_
_entity_poly.entity_id
_entity_poly.type
_entity_poly.pdbx_seq_one_letter_code
_entity_poly.pdbx_strand_id
1 'polypeptide(L)'
;MECKLQLSRAEIESCSSVYGVNCNNDILLNNMLWSVIIESVITPCGYFFIWRFIWVANDNLSSFVVSKYTNELIVLSDEYVGIEPYLIGFSHHYSSAKMNITVSKSKKKTMKLFKRHGFSSRDLWLDEMIRTEKILPLYAKVKEILGR
;
A
#
# COMPACT_ATOMS: atom_id res chain seq x y z
N MET A 1 -1.19 15.07 -20.20
CA MET A 1 0.07 14.41 -20.61
C MET A 1 1.10 14.53 -19.50
N GLU A 2 1.27 15.74 -18.93
CA GLU A 2 2.16 16.03 -17.79
C GLU A 2 2.00 15.09 -16.59
N CYS A 3 0.78 14.92 -16.06
CA CYS A 3 0.53 14.04 -14.91
C CYS A 3 1.00 12.59 -15.15
N LYS A 4 0.86 12.05 -16.37
CA LYS A 4 1.35 10.69 -16.68
C LYS A 4 2.87 10.60 -16.59
N LEU A 5 3.58 11.62 -17.09
CA LEU A 5 5.04 11.69 -17.02
C LEU A 5 5.52 11.82 -15.57
N GLN A 6 4.85 12.64 -14.77
CA GLN A 6 5.15 12.80 -13.34
C GLN A 6 4.97 11.48 -12.58
N LEU A 7 3.90 10.73 -12.86
CA LEU A 7 3.65 9.43 -12.24
C LEU A 7 4.67 8.38 -12.67
N SER A 8 4.98 8.28 -13.97
CA SER A 8 6.02 7.35 -14.45
C SER A 8 7.41 7.68 -13.89
N ARG A 9 7.72 8.97 -13.72
CA ARG A 9 8.95 9.40 -13.07
C ARG A 9 8.97 9.00 -11.60
N ALA A 10 7.88 9.20 -10.89
CA ALA A 10 7.76 8.80 -9.48
C ALA A 10 7.86 7.28 -9.30
N GLU A 11 7.40 6.45 -10.26
CA GLU A 11 7.65 5.01 -10.26
C GLU A 11 9.16 4.70 -10.34
N ILE A 12 9.86 5.29 -11.29
CA ILE A 12 11.31 5.10 -11.46
C ILE A 12 12.07 5.56 -10.21
N GLU A 13 11.72 6.72 -9.67
CA GLU A 13 12.32 7.27 -8.45
C GLU A 13 12.02 6.40 -7.22
N SER A 14 10.82 5.80 -7.13
CA SER A 14 10.50 4.87 -6.04
C SER A 14 11.40 3.64 -6.08
N CYS A 15 11.67 3.07 -7.27
CA CYS A 15 12.57 1.91 -7.45
C CYS A 15 14.03 2.20 -7.07
N SER A 16 14.50 3.43 -7.26
CA SER A 16 15.89 3.82 -6.96
C SER A 16 16.07 4.37 -5.55
N SER A 17 14.98 4.66 -4.84
CA SER A 17 15.01 5.14 -3.47
C SER A 17 15.42 4.03 -2.48
N VAL A 18 16.10 4.41 -1.41
CA VAL A 18 16.56 3.49 -0.34
C VAL A 18 15.40 2.69 0.27
N TYR A 19 14.23 3.30 0.36
CA TYR A 19 13.05 2.75 1.01
C TYR A 19 12.03 2.15 0.03
N GLY A 20 12.28 2.26 -1.26
CA GLY A 20 11.32 1.85 -2.28
C GLY A 20 10.13 2.81 -2.41
N VAL A 21 10.19 4.03 -1.89
CA VAL A 21 9.06 4.98 -1.82
C VAL A 21 9.41 6.33 -2.45
N ASN A 22 8.48 6.89 -3.22
CA ASN A 22 8.48 8.27 -3.70
C ASN A 22 7.19 8.96 -3.27
N CYS A 23 7.28 10.21 -2.82
CA CYS A 23 6.14 11.05 -2.48
C CYS A 23 6.17 12.29 -3.36
N ASN A 24 5.13 12.50 -4.17
CA ASN A 24 4.97 13.68 -5.00
C ASN A 24 3.71 14.44 -4.56
N ASN A 25 3.89 15.63 -3.98
CA ASN A 25 2.80 16.34 -3.32
C ASN A 25 1.97 17.23 -4.27
N ASP A 26 2.38 17.37 -5.53
CA ASP A 26 1.88 18.42 -6.43
C ASP A 26 1.32 17.86 -7.75
N ILE A 27 0.64 16.71 -7.70
CA ILE A 27 0.04 16.12 -8.90
C ILE A 27 -1.35 16.72 -9.13
N LEU A 28 -1.47 17.57 -10.15
CA LEU A 28 -2.76 18.10 -10.59
C LEU A 28 -3.49 17.07 -11.47
N LEU A 29 -4.56 16.48 -10.92
CA LEU A 29 -5.42 15.53 -11.60
C LEU A 29 -6.87 16.00 -11.50
N ASN A 30 -7.55 16.17 -12.64
CA ASN A 30 -8.94 16.65 -12.72
C ASN A 30 -9.17 17.97 -11.95
N ASN A 31 -8.28 18.96 -12.10
CA ASN A 31 -8.29 20.25 -11.40
C ASN A 31 -8.23 20.16 -9.85
N MET A 32 -7.81 19.03 -9.31
CA MET A 32 -7.54 18.87 -7.88
C MET A 32 -6.07 18.52 -7.68
N LEU A 33 -5.47 19.07 -6.62
CA LEU A 33 -4.10 18.77 -6.23
C LEU A 33 -4.10 17.49 -5.36
N TRP A 34 -3.23 16.56 -5.71
CA TRP A 34 -3.07 15.28 -5.02
C TRP A 34 -1.62 15.10 -4.58
N SER A 35 -1.45 14.63 -3.35
CA SER A 35 -0.22 13.97 -2.92
C SER A 35 -0.30 12.51 -3.35
N VAL A 36 0.66 12.09 -4.17
CA VAL A 36 0.76 10.72 -4.64
C VAL A 36 1.98 10.07 -4.02
N ILE A 37 1.72 9.00 -3.27
CA ILE A 37 2.78 8.13 -2.74
C ILE A 37 2.86 6.93 -3.66
N ILE A 38 4.04 6.67 -4.22
CA ILE A 38 4.33 5.50 -5.03
C ILE A 38 5.35 4.64 -4.29
N GLU A 39 4.97 3.40 -4.01
CA GLU A 39 5.87 2.40 -3.45
C GLU A 39 6.18 1.33 -4.49
N SER A 40 7.45 0.97 -4.61
CA SER A 40 7.94 -0.10 -5.45
C SER A 40 8.13 -1.38 -4.65
N VAL A 41 7.62 -2.48 -5.20
CA VAL A 41 7.81 -3.83 -4.67
C VAL A 41 8.50 -4.64 -5.76
N ILE A 42 9.82 -4.81 -5.61
CA ILE A 42 10.66 -5.57 -6.53
C ILE A 42 10.67 -7.04 -6.11
N THR A 43 10.31 -7.92 -7.03
CA THR A 43 10.22 -9.38 -6.82
C THR A 43 10.88 -10.12 -8.00
N PRO A 44 11.21 -11.41 -7.87
CA PRO A 44 11.68 -12.21 -9.00
C PRO A 44 10.67 -12.28 -10.16
N CYS A 45 9.38 -12.09 -9.88
CA CYS A 45 8.30 -12.11 -10.87
C CYS A 45 8.09 -10.76 -11.57
N GLY A 46 8.81 -9.71 -11.17
CA GLY A 46 8.71 -8.37 -11.78
C GLY A 46 8.61 -7.24 -10.75
N TYR A 47 8.35 -6.04 -11.30
CA TYR A 47 8.19 -4.78 -10.56
C TYR A 47 6.71 -4.49 -10.37
N PHE A 48 6.30 -4.28 -9.12
CA PHE A 48 4.95 -3.86 -8.79
C PHE A 48 4.99 -2.48 -8.15
N PHE A 49 4.05 -1.61 -8.54
CA PHE A 49 3.91 -0.27 -7.98
C PHE A 49 2.57 -0.16 -7.27
N ILE A 50 2.61 0.36 -6.04
CA ILE A 50 1.43 0.70 -5.27
C ILE A 50 1.32 2.21 -5.28
N TRP A 51 0.30 2.73 -5.96
CA TRP A 51 0.02 4.16 -6.03
C TRP A 51 -1.07 4.51 -5.03
N ARG A 52 -0.85 5.54 -4.21
CA ARG A 52 -1.84 6.08 -3.28
C ARG A 52 -2.05 7.56 -3.55
N PHE A 53 -3.28 7.93 -3.90
CA PHE A 53 -3.68 9.31 -4.15
C PHE A 53 -4.35 9.84 -2.88
N ILE A 54 -3.72 10.85 -2.29
CA ILE A 54 -4.16 11.54 -1.09
C ILE A 54 -4.50 12.96 -1.49
N TRP A 55 -5.68 13.43 -1.10
CA TRP A 55 -6.09 14.78 -1.41
C TRP A 55 -5.32 15.79 -0.54
N VAL A 56 -4.73 16.82 -1.15
CA VAL A 56 -3.77 17.75 -0.49
C VAL A 56 -4.40 18.63 0.57
N ALA A 57 -5.73 18.68 0.71
CA ALA A 57 -6.38 19.39 1.82
C ALA A 57 -6.07 18.79 3.22
N ASN A 58 -5.20 17.78 3.30
CA ASN A 58 -4.83 17.06 4.52
C ASN A 58 -3.31 17.23 4.78
N ASP A 59 -2.92 18.35 5.38
CA ASP A 59 -1.52 18.81 5.59
C ASP A 59 -0.62 17.87 6.45
N ASN A 60 -1.15 16.78 7.00
CA ASN A 60 -0.47 15.98 8.04
C ASN A 60 0.30 14.73 7.54
N LEU A 61 0.30 14.42 6.24
CA LEU A 61 0.79 13.11 5.75
C LEU A 61 2.25 13.09 5.27
N SER A 62 2.84 14.22 4.89
CA SER A 62 4.17 14.28 4.25
C SER A 62 5.35 13.99 5.19
N SER A 63 5.19 14.20 6.51
CA SER A 63 6.25 13.98 7.51
C SER A 63 6.32 12.54 8.04
N PHE A 64 5.30 11.73 7.76
CA PHE A 64 5.09 10.44 8.42
C PHE A 64 5.95 9.31 7.82
N VAL A 65 6.11 9.30 6.49
CA VAL A 65 6.61 8.13 5.74
C VAL A 65 8.13 7.91 5.86
N VAL A 66 8.91 8.95 6.19
CA VAL A 66 10.38 8.90 6.08
C VAL A 66 11.09 8.60 7.42
N SER A 67 10.42 8.77 8.56
CA SER A 67 11.17 8.96 9.82
C SER A 67 11.57 7.70 10.61
N LYS A 68 11.00 6.51 10.38
CA LYS A 68 11.24 5.37 11.30
C LYS A 68 11.24 3.99 10.65
N TYR A 69 12.28 3.70 9.86
CA TYR A 69 12.70 2.33 9.52
C TYR A 69 13.48 1.68 10.69
N THR A 70 12.88 1.64 11.88
CA THR A 70 13.44 0.85 13.00
C THR A 70 12.90 -0.57 12.94
N ASN A 71 13.82 -1.54 12.81
CA ASN A 71 13.62 -2.99 12.68
C ASN A 71 13.00 -3.67 13.92
N GLU A 72 11.97 -3.10 14.52
CA GLU A 72 11.18 -3.82 15.53
C GLU A 72 10.14 -4.68 14.80
N LEU A 73 10.36 -5.99 14.82
CA LEU A 73 9.46 -7.01 14.27
C LEU A 73 8.10 -6.95 15.00
N ILE A 74 7.21 -6.08 14.54
CA ILE A 74 5.80 -6.14 14.91
C ILE A 74 5.25 -7.45 14.31
N VAL A 75 4.78 -8.34 15.19
CA VAL A 75 4.18 -9.61 14.80
C VAL A 75 2.86 -9.35 14.09
N LEU A 76 2.73 -9.86 12.87
CA LEU A 76 1.47 -9.83 12.14
C LEU A 76 0.44 -10.73 12.82
N SER A 77 -0.74 -10.17 13.08
CA SER A 77 -1.89 -10.92 13.54
C SER A 77 -2.35 -11.94 12.49
N ASP A 78 -2.72 -13.14 12.94
CA ASP A 78 -3.27 -14.21 12.07
C ASP A 78 -4.55 -13.78 11.32
N GLU A 79 -5.17 -12.68 11.74
CA GLU A 79 -6.36 -12.13 11.10
C GLU A 79 -6.12 -11.65 9.66
N TYR A 80 -4.86 -11.34 9.30
CA TYR A 80 -4.49 -10.90 7.95
C TYR A 80 -4.28 -12.07 6.99
N VAL A 81 -4.16 -13.30 7.49
CA VAL A 81 -3.80 -14.48 6.68
C VAL A 81 -4.77 -14.70 5.53
N GLY A 82 -4.25 -14.76 4.31
CA GLY A 82 -4.98 -14.95 3.06
C GLY A 82 -5.51 -13.67 2.42
N ILE A 83 -5.34 -12.50 3.03
CA ILE A 83 -5.77 -11.21 2.47
C ILE A 83 -4.65 -10.15 2.49
N GLU A 84 -3.44 -10.52 2.89
CA GLU A 84 -2.29 -9.63 3.02
C GLU A 84 -2.02 -8.81 1.75
N PRO A 85 -1.98 -9.41 0.54
CA PRO A 85 -1.73 -8.62 -0.66
C PRO A 85 -2.88 -7.63 -0.94
N TYR A 86 -4.12 -8.01 -0.64
CA TYR A 86 -5.26 -7.13 -0.88
C TYR A 86 -5.20 -5.88 0.01
N LEU A 87 -4.86 -6.10 1.29
CA LEU A 87 -4.76 -5.05 2.29
C LEU A 87 -3.76 -3.97 1.89
N ILE A 88 -2.65 -4.33 1.23
CA ILE A 88 -1.64 -3.37 0.80
C ILE A 88 -1.89 -2.72 -0.57
N GLY A 89 -2.97 -3.08 -1.27
CA GLY A 89 -3.36 -2.39 -2.51
C GLY A 89 -3.70 -3.29 -3.69
N PHE A 90 -3.33 -4.58 -3.67
CA PHE A 90 -3.61 -5.48 -4.79
C PHE A 90 -5.12 -5.78 -4.93
N SER A 91 -5.53 -6.19 -6.13
CA SER A 91 -6.92 -6.58 -6.37
C SER A 91 -7.27 -7.89 -5.66
N HIS A 92 -8.56 -8.11 -5.35
CA HIS A 92 -8.98 -9.41 -4.79
C HIS A 92 -8.65 -10.57 -5.73
N HIS A 93 -8.70 -10.40 -7.05
CA HIS A 93 -8.34 -11.44 -8.01
C HIS A 93 -6.88 -11.87 -7.87
N TYR A 94 -5.97 -10.88 -7.92
CA TYR A 94 -4.54 -11.14 -7.82
C TYR A 94 -4.17 -11.72 -6.44
N SER A 95 -4.69 -11.11 -5.38
CA SER A 95 -4.44 -11.54 -4.00
C SER A 95 -4.93 -12.96 -3.76
N SER A 96 -6.11 -13.31 -4.27
CA SER A 96 -6.69 -14.65 -4.09
C SER A 96 -5.86 -15.71 -4.82
N ALA A 97 -5.37 -15.40 -6.03
CA ALA A 97 -4.49 -16.30 -6.77
C ALA A 97 -3.17 -16.53 -6.02
N LYS A 98 -2.51 -15.46 -5.55
CA LYS A 98 -1.25 -15.57 -4.80
C LYS A 98 -1.40 -16.30 -3.46
N MET A 99 -2.55 -16.14 -2.79
CA MET A 99 -2.81 -16.80 -1.51
C MET A 99 -3.48 -18.18 -1.62
N ASN A 100 -3.69 -18.68 -2.85
CA ASN A 100 -4.40 -19.93 -3.12
C ASN A 100 -5.76 -20.03 -2.39
N ILE A 101 -6.57 -18.98 -2.47
CA ILE A 101 -7.94 -18.94 -1.95
C ILE A 101 -8.92 -18.47 -3.03
N THR A 102 -10.23 -18.63 -2.78
CA THR A 102 -11.25 -18.08 -3.67
C THR A 102 -11.44 -16.57 -3.45
N VAL A 103 -11.83 -15.86 -4.50
CA VAL A 103 -12.16 -14.42 -4.43
C VAL A 103 -13.27 -14.13 -3.42
N SER A 104 -14.28 -15.00 -3.31
CA SER A 104 -15.35 -14.81 -2.32
C SER A 104 -14.83 -14.96 -0.87
N LYS A 105 -13.90 -15.88 -0.63
CA LYS A 105 -13.26 -16.07 0.67
C LYS A 105 -12.39 -14.86 1.04
N SER A 106 -11.63 -14.31 0.08
CA SER A 106 -10.87 -13.08 0.25
C SER A 106 -11.78 -11.91 0.65
N LYS A 107 -12.82 -11.63 -0.14
CA LYS A 107 -13.81 -10.57 0.15
C LYS A 107 -14.46 -10.73 1.53
N LYS A 108 -14.89 -11.95 1.87
CA LYS A 108 -15.52 -12.23 3.16
C LYS A 108 -14.58 -12.03 4.34
N LYS A 109 -13.30 -12.41 4.20
CA LYS A 109 -12.28 -12.16 5.23
C LYS A 109 -12.03 -10.67 5.42
N THR A 110 -11.79 -9.93 4.33
CA THR A 110 -11.60 -8.47 4.35
C THR A 110 -12.76 -7.76 5.02
N MET A 111 -14.00 -8.09 4.64
CA MET A 111 -15.19 -7.46 5.22
C MET A 111 -15.31 -7.72 6.73
N LYS A 112 -14.99 -8.95 7.19
CA LYS A 112 -14.98 -9.27 8.63
C LYS A 112 -13.92 -8.48 9.38
N LEU A 113 -12.71 -8.37 8.81
CA LEU A 113 -11.62 -7.58 9.39
C LEU A 113 -12.05 -6.11 9.55
N PHE A 114 -12.53 -5.49 8.47
CA PHE A 114 -12.93 -4.09 8.48
C PHE A 114 -14.09 -3.83 9.44
N LYS A 115 -15.11 -4.70 9.46
CA LYS A 115 -16.21 -4.59 10.42
C LYS A 115 -15.73 -4.69 11.87
N ARG A 116 -14.76 -5.56 12.17
CA ARG A 116 -14.23 -5.74 13.52
C ARG A 116 -13.51 -4.50 14.03
N HIS A 117 -12.75 -3.85 13.16
CA HIS A 117 -11.93 -2.69 13.52
C HIS A 117 -12.57 -1.34 13.15
N GLY A 118 -13.83 -1.35 12.71
CA GLY A 118 -14.60 -0.12 12.46
C GLY A 118 -14.26 0.62 11.15
N PHE A 119 -13.64 -0.04 10.18
CA PHE A 119 -13.31 0.57 8.89
C PHE A 119 -14.42 0.32 7.86
N SER A 120 -14.74 1.35 7.08
CA SER A 120 -15.71 1.25 5.98
C SER A 120 -15.04 0.97 4.62
N SER A 121 -13.74 1.22 4.48
CA SER A 121 -12.97 0.99 3.26
C SER A 121 -11.54 0.54 3.55
N ARG A 122 -10.90 -0.06 2.53
CA ARG A 122 -9.47 -0.39 2.59
C ARG A 122 -8.61 0.85 2.74
N ASP A 123 -9.00 1.94 2.10
CA ASP A 123 -8.18 3.15 2.08
C ASP A 123 -8.15 3.80 3.47
N LEU A 124 -9.26 3.78 4.21
CA LEU A 124 -9.29 4.23 5.62
C LEU A 124 -8.48 3.31 6.54
N TRP A 125 -8.56 1.99 6.33
CA TRP A 125 -7.73 1.04 7.07
C TRP A 125 -6.24 1.28 6.77
N LEU A 126 -5.88 1.50 5.50
CA LEU A 126 -4.51 1.76 5.08
C LEU A 126 -3.99 3.07 5.66
N ASP A 127 -4.78 4.13 5.62
CA ASP A 127 -4.43 5.42 6.20
C ASP A 127 -4.12 5.28 7.70
N GLU A 128 -4.97 4.58 8.45
CA GLU A 128 -4.74 4.31 9.87
C GLU A 128 -3.48 3.46 10.10
N MET A 129 -3.27 2.41 9.30
CA MET A 129 -2.11 1.52 9.45
C MET A 129 -0.80 2.22 9.05
N ILE A 130 -0.84 3.14 8.10
CA ILE A 130 0.27 4.04 7.79
C ILE A 130 0.48 4.96 8.99
N ARG A 131 -0.52 5.75 9.40
CA ARG A 131 -0.47 6.70 10.53
C ARG A 131 -0.08 6.08 11.87
N THR A 132 -0.24 4.76 12.03
CA THR A 132 0.14 4.03 13.24
C THR A 132 1.41 3.20 13.10
N GLU A 133 2.12 3.32 11.97
CA GLU A 133 3.36 2.58 11.65
C GLU A 133 3.19 1.04 11.59
N LYS A 134 1.95 0.54 11.59
CA LYS A 134 1.63 -0.90 11.60
C LYS A 134 1.63 -1.54 10.22
N ILE A 135 1.80 -0.74 9.15
CA ILE A 135 1.75 -1.25 7.77
C ILE A 135 3.05 -1.95 7.34
N LEU A 136 4.20 -1.59 7.93
CA LEU A 136 5.52 -2.08 7.52
C LEU A 136 5.69 -3.62 7.60
N PRO A 137 5.27 -4.31 8.68
CA PRO A 137 5.33 -5.76 8.74
C PRO A 137 4.51 -6.42 7.64
N LEU A 138 3.35 -5.83 7.32
CA LEU A 138 2.48 -6.35 6.28
C LEU A 138 3.14 -6.25 4.90
N TYR A 139 3.87 -5.16 4.62
CA TYR A 139 4.68 -5.08 3.40
C TYR A 139 5.77 -6.15 3.35
N ALA A 140 6.52 -6.32 4.45
CA ALA A 140 7.56 -7.36 4.52
C ALA A 140 6.97 -8.75 4.23
N LYS A 141 5.80 -9.04 4.79
CA LYS A 141 5.10 -10.30 4.56
C LYS A 141 4.63 -10.45 3.13
N VAL A 142 4.05 -9.41 2.53
CA VAL A 142 3.61 -9.48 1.13
C VAL A 142 4.81 -9.62 0.20
N LYS A 143 5.93 -8.95 0.46
CA LYS A 143 7.17 -9.15 -0.30
C LYS A 143 7.63 -10.62 -0.26
N GLU A 144 7.56 -11.27 0.90
CA GLU A 144 7.83 -12.71 1.04
C GLU A 144 6.84 -13.55 0.22
N ILE A 145 5.54 -13.26 0.30
CA ILE A 145 4.48 -13.95 -0.47
C ILE A 145 4.71 -13.83 -1.97
N LEU A 146 5.11 -12.64 -2.45
CA LEU A 146 5.32 -12.40 -3.88
C LEU A 146 6.64 -12.96 -4.40
N GLY A 147 7.63 -13.14 -3.52
CA GLY A 147 8.91 -13.81 -3.83
C GLY A 147 8.82 -15.34 -3.91
N ARG A 148 7.71 -15.92 -3.48
CA ARG A 148 7.35 -17.33 -3.67
C ARG A 148 6.61 -17.54 -4.99
#